data_AF-A0A7W4BYA6-F1
#
_entry.id   AF-A0A7W4BYA6-F1
#
_cell.length_a   1.000
_cell.length_b   1.000
_cell.length_c   1.000
_cell.angle_alpha   90.00
_cell.angle_beta   90.00
_cell.angle_gamma   90.00
#
_symmetry.space_group_name_H-M   'P 1'
#
loop_
_entity.id
_entity.type
_entity.pdbx_description
1 polymer ?
#
loop_
_entity_poly.entity_id
_entity_poly.type
_entity_poly.pdbx_seq_one_letter_code
_entity_poly.pdbx_strand_id
1 'polypeptide(L)'
;MMTDFLLIVALVVVAAFFWQLRQMAELSRTITEQACKKQNVQLLAIAMESARPSIGGSTGICWKATFMFEFSTDGINQYRGHILMHGNRAKKIEWPIFPEPEWMDAPLASGKFGSCGSSKSCDSGKCH
;
A
#
# COMPACT_ATOMS: atom_id res chain seq x y z
N MET A 1 -14.62 18.21 43.76
CA MET A 1 -15.79 18.42 42.88
C MET A 1 -15.36 18.77 41.46
N MET A 2 -14.78 19.95 41.19
CA MET A 2 -14.35 20.31 39.81
C MET A 2 -13.09 19.57 39.33
N THR A 3 -12.16 19.28 40.24
CA THR A 3 -10.93 18.52 39.95
C THR A 3 -11.23 17.10 39.49
N ASP A 4 -12.17 16.42 40.14
CA ASP A 4 -12.56 15.05 39.82
C ASP A 4 -13.12 14.96 38.40
N PHE A 5 -13.94 15.95 38.00
CA PHE A 5 -14.45 16.08 36.64
C PHE A 5 -13.32 16.29 35.62
N LEU A 6 -12.37 17.19 35.90
CA LEU A 6 -11.23 17.44 35.00
C LEU A 6 -10.36 16.19 34.82
N LEU A 7 -10.14 15.40 35.89
CA LEU A 7 -9.39 14.15 35.81
C LEU A 7 -10.10 13.12 34.93
N ILE A 8 -11.41 12.99 35.06
CA ILE A 8 -12.20 12.08 34.22
C ILE A 8 -12.12 12.51 32.75
N VAL A 9 -12.30 13.80 32.47
CA VAL A 9 -12.20 14.33 31.10
C VAL A 9 -10.81 14.08 30.51
N ALA A 10 -9.74 14.33 31.27
CA ALA A 10 -8.37 14.07 30.83
C ALA A 10 -8.16 12.59 30.50
N LEU A 11 -8.68 11.67 31.32
CA LEU A 11 -8.59 10.23 31.08
C LEU A 11 -9.32 9.84 29.79
N VAL A 12 -10.54 10.33 29.58
CA VAL A 12 -11.32 10.07 28.36
C VAL A 12 -10.58 10.57 27.12
N VAL A 13 -9.96 11.75 27.20
CA VAL A 13 -9.17 12.31 26.09
C VAL A 13 -7.96 11.44 25.77
N VAL A 14 -7.20 10.98 26.78
CA VAL A 14 -6.06 10.08 26.59
C VAL A 14 -6.51 8.74 26.00
N ALA A 15 -7.60 8.16 26.51
CA ALA A 15 -8.17 6.92 25.99
C ALA A 15 -8.62 7.06 24.53
N ALA A 16 -9.27 8.17 24.18
CA ALA A 16 -9.68 8.47 22.81
C ALA A 16 -8.49 8.61 21.86
N PHE A 17 -7.41 9.29 22.30
CA PHE A 17 -6.19 9.38 21.50
C PHE A 17 -5.51 8.03 21.31
N PHE A 18 -5.43 7.21 22.36
CA PHE A 18 -4.88 5.86 22.26
C PHE A 18 -5.68 4.99 21.28
N TRP A 19 -7.02 5.05 21.35
CA TRP A 19 -7.90 4.35 20.41
C TRP A 19 -7.67 4.78 18.97
N GLN A 20 -7.52 6.10 18.74
CA GLN A 20 -7.27 6.64 17.43
C GLN A 20 -5.93 6.16 16.84
N LEU A 21 -4.86 6.12 17.65
CA LEU A 21 -3.56 5.56 17.24
C LEU A 21 -3.67 4.07 16.91
N ARG A 22 -4.41 3.31 17.73
CA ARG A 22 -4.62 1.88 17.52
C ARG A 22 -5.34 1.61 16.19
N GLN A 23 -6.40 2.35 15.92
CA GLN A 23 -7.13 2.28 14.65
C GLN A 23 -6.21 2.59 13.46
N MET A 24 -5.35 3.62 13.57
CA MET A 24 -4.40 3.94 12.50
C MET A 24 -3.40 2.83 12.22
N ALA A 25 -2.93 2.11 13.25
CA ALA A 25 -2.01 1.00 13.08
C ALA A 25 -2.64 -0.20 12.34
N GLU A 26 -3.93 -0.44 12.57
CA GLU A 26 -4.69 -1.49 11.86
C GLU A 26 -4.90 -1.11 10.39
N LEU A 27 -5.22 0.16 10.14
CA LEU A 27 -5.39 0.68 8.79
C LEU A 27 -4.09 0.71 8.00
N SER A 28 -2.98 1.15 8.61
CA SER A 28 -1.68 1.13 7.95
C SER A 28 -1.30 -0.30 7.54
N ARG A 29 -1.60 -1.29 8.39
CA ARG A 29 -1.36 -2.70 8.07
C ARG A 29 -2.15 -3.15 6.85
N THR A 30 -3.46 -2.90 6.83
CA THR A 30 -4.32 -3.32 5.70
C THR A 30 -3.92 -2.62 4.39
N ILE A 31 -3.59 -1.33 4.43
CA ILE A 31 -3.12 -0.57 3.26
C ILE A 31 -1.79 -1.12 2.75
N THR A 32 -0.83 -1.36 3.65
CA THR A 32 0.48 -1.92 3.28
C THR A 32 0.32 -3.33 2.72
N GLU A 33 -0.49 -4.19 3.32
CA GLU A 33 -0.77 -5.54 2.79
C GLU A 33 -1.34 -5.48 1.37
N GLN A 34 -2.27 -4.56 1.08
CA GLN A 34 -2.79 -4.36 -0.26
C GLN A 34 -1.71 -3.84 -1.22
N ALA A 35 -0.84 -2.95 -0.77
CA ALA A 35 0.22 -2.39 -1.59
C ALA A 35 1.31 -3.44 -1.92
N CYS A 36 1.67 -4.28 -0.95
CA CYS A 36 2.56 -5.43 -1.14
C CYS A 36 1.97 -6.46 -2.12
N LYS A 37 0.67 -6.77 -1.99
CA LYS A 37 -0.04 -7.66 -2.94
C LYS A 37 0.01 -7.14 -4.38
N LYS A 38 -0.14 -5.83 -4.59
CA LYS A 38 -0.04 -5.22 -5.93
C LYS A 38 1.34 -5.37 -6.55
N GLN A 39 2.38 -5.44 -5.72
CA GLN A 39 3.76 -5.59 -6.16
C GLN A 39 4.24 -7.05 -6.13
N ASN A 40 3.39 -8.01 -5.76
CA ASN A 40 3.75 -9.41 -5.57
C ASN A 40 4.93 -9.61 -4.59
N VAL A 41 5.00 -8.79 -3.54
CA VAL A 41 6.00 -8.92 -2.47
C VAL A 41 5.37 -9.36 -1.16
N GLN A 42 6.14 -10.02 -0.31
CA GLN A 42 5.68 -10.50 1.00
C GLN A 42 5.90 -9.42 2.06
N LEU A 43 4.85 -9.04 2.79
CA LEU A 43 4.95 -8.17 3.96
C LEU A 43 5.50 -8.98 5.16
N LEU A 44 6.61 -8.52 5.74
CA LEU A 44 7.22 -9.11 6.94
C LEU A 44 6.66 -8.47 8.21
N ALA A 45 6.80 -7.15 8.32
CA ALA A 45 6.44 -6.40 9.52
C ALA A 45 6.02 -4.97 9.20
N ILE A 46 5.28 -4.36 10.12
CA ILE A 46 4.95 -2.93 10.08
C ILE A 46 5.04 -2.37 11.50
N ALA A 47 5.72 -1.23 11.64
CA ALA A 47 5.92 -0.55 12.90
C ALA A 47 5.65 0.96 12.75
N MET A 48 5.08 1.55 13.80
CA MET A 48 4.91 2.99 13.87
C MET A 48 6.25 3.63 14.25
N GLU A 49 6.77 4.51 13.40
CA GLU A 49 8.04 5.20 13.64
C GLU A 49 7.82 6.52 14.39
N SER A 50 6.78 7.27 13.99
CA SER A 50 6.41 8.49 14.69
C SER A 50 4.92 8.79 14.52
N ALA A 51 4.32 9.39 15.55
CA ALA A 51 2.97 9.95 15.51
C ALA A 51 3.00 11.34 16.14
N ARG A 52 2.59 12.35 15.38
CA ARG A 52 2.49 13.73 15.85
C ARG A 52 1.06 14.24 15.70
N PRO A 53 0.49 14.86 16.74
CA PRO A 53 -0.80 15.52 16.60
C PRO A 53 -0.64 16.69 15.61
N SER A 54 -1.54 16.77 14.65
CA SER A 54 -1.52 17.78 13.59
C SER A 54 -2.93 18.30 13.39
N ILE A 55 -3.05 19.61 13.22
CA ILE A 55 -4.32 20.22 12.83
C ILE A 55 -4.35 20.21 11.31
N GLY A 56 -5.29 19.45 10.74
CA GLY A 56 -5.42 19.28 9.30
C GLY A 56 -6.24 18.05 8.93
N GLY A 57 -6.93 18.10 7.78
CA GLY A 57 -7.86 17.05 7.31
C GLY A 57 -9.30 17.56 7.28
N SER A 58 -10.26 16.74 6.85
CA SER A 58 -11.65 17.20 6.70
C SER A 58 -12.37 17.51 8.02
N THR A 59 -11.78 17.17 9.17
CA THR A 59 -12.47 17.19 10.49
C THR A 59 -11.67 17.92 11.58
N GLY A 60 -10.63 18.69 11.22
CA GLY A 60 -9.89 19.54 12.16
C GLY A 60 -8.67 18.88 12.81
N ILE A 61 -8.84 18.12 13.90
CA ILE A 61 -7.74 17.51 14.66
C ILE A 61 -7.45 16.10 14.11
N CYS A 62 -6.23 15.85 13.67
CA CYS A 62 -5.80 14.55 13.16
C CYS A 62 -4.39 14.19 13.67
N TRP A 63 -3.95 12.97 13.37
CA TRP A 63 -2.56 12.58 13.57
C TRP A 63 -1.85 12.50 12.23
N LYS A 64 -0.62 13.02 12.21
CA LYS A 64 0.34 12.74 11.16
C LYS A 64 1.26 11.65 11.69
N ALA A 65 1.15 10.46 11.13
CA ALA A 65 1.93 9.30 11.53
C ALA A 65 2.75 8.78 10.36
N THR A 66 3.99 8.39 10.64
CA THR A 66 4.84 7.67 9.70
C THR A 66 5.01 6.26 10.21
N PHE A 67 4.70 5.28 9.36
CA PHE A 67 4.98 3.87 9.65
C PHE A 67 6.08 3.38 8.74
N MET A 68 6.99 2.61 9.30
CA MET A 68 8.00 1.86 8.57
C MET A 68 7.46 0.44 8.38
N PHE A 69 7.51 -0.06 7.15
CA PHE A 69 7.15 -1.44 6.85
C PHE A 69 8.32 -2.17 6.20
N GLU A 70 8.45 -3.44 6.53
CA GLU A 70 9.47 -4.34 6.03
C GLU A 70 8.84 -5.38 5.12
N PHE A 71 9.44 -5.58 3.94
CA PHE A 71 8.95 -6.53 2.96
C PHE A 71 10.11 -7.29 2.31
N SER A 72 9.78 -8.42 1.70
CA SER A 72 10.71 -9.28 1.00
C SER A 72 10.21 -9.61 -0.39
N THR A 73 11.12 -9.68 -1.36
CA THR A 73 10.84 -10.09 -2.74
C THR A 73 10.99 -11.60 -2.92
N ASP A 74 11.93 -12.21 -2.20
CA ASP A 74 12.38 -13.61 -2.37
C ASP A 74 12.34 -14.42 -1.05
N GLY A 75 11.89 -13.79 0.05
CA GLY A 75 11.85 -14.38 1.39
C GLY A 75 13.17 -14.29 2.16
N ILE A 76 14.25 -13.85 1.53
CA ILE A 76 15.59 -13.74 2.13
C ILE A 76 15.97 -12.27 2.33
N ASN A 77 15.75 -11.45 1.30
CA ASN A 77 16.07 -10.05 1.34
C ASN A 77 15.03 -9.27 2.16
N GLN A 78 15.50 -8.27 2.90
CA GLN A 78 14.63 -7.40 3.70
C GLN A 78 14.78 -5.96 3.20
N TYR A 79 13.69 -5.42 2.69
CA TYR A 79 13.58 -4.04 2.24
C TYR A 79 12.68 -3.26 3.19
N ARG A 80 12.96 -1.97 3.34
CA ARG A 80 12.20 -1.04 4.19
C ARG A 80 11.55 0.04 3.34
N GLY A 81 10.26 0.21 3.52
CA GLY A 81 9.50 1.34 2.98
C GLY A 81 8.84 2.16 4.08
N HIS A 82 8.40 3.36 3.74
CA HIS A 82 7.70 4.24 4.66
C HIS A 82 6.31 4.58 4.12
N ILE A 83 5.31 4.63 5.00
CA ILE A 83 3.97 5.10 4.68
C ILE A 83 3.63 6.31 5.55
N LEU A 84 3.33 7.41 4.88
CA LEU A 84 2.89 8.65 5.50
C LEU A 84 1.37 8.64 5.59
N MET A 85 0.88 8.54 6.82
CA MET A 85 -0.54 8.57 7.16
C MET A 85 -0.93 9.96 7.68
N HIS A 86 -2.12 10.39 7.32
CA HIS A 86 -2.72 11.62 7.80
C HIS A 86 -4.18 11.36 8.18
N GLY A 87 -4.44 11.23 9.48
CA GLY A 87 -5.73 10.72 9.96
C GLY A 87 -5.92 9.25 9.59
N ASN A 88 -7.14 8.90 9.20
CA ASN A 88 -7.54 7.57 8.73
C ASN A 88 -7.25 7.38 7.22
N ARG A 89 -6.25 8.08 6.66
CA ARG A 89 -5.94 8.00 5.22
C ARG A 89 -4.44 7.97 4.97
N ALA A 90 -4.01 7.10 4.06
CA ALA A 90 -2.65 7.12 3.55
C ALA A 90 -2.49 8.30 2.58
N LYS A 91 -1.52 9.17 2.85
CA LYS A 91 -1.19 10.32 2.00
C LYS A 91 -0.18 9.93 0.94
N LYS A 92 0.84 9.16 1.30
CA LYS A 92 1.92 8.75 0.41
C LYS A 92 2.55 7.45 0.91
N ILE A 93 2.92 6.58 -0.02
CA ILE A 93 3.72 5.39 0.24
C ILE A 93 5.05 5.59 -0.49
N GLU A 94 6.13 5.50 0.25
CA GLU A 94 7.50 5.63 -0.24
C GLU A 94 8.13 4.25 -0.30
N TRP A 95 8.40 3.81 -1.51
CA TRP A 95 9.03 2.54 -1.80
C TRP A 95 10.53 2.75 -1.99
N PRO A 96 11.38 1.86 -1.46
CA PRO A 96 12.78 1.83 -1.84
C PRO A 96 12.90 1.34 -3.29
N ILE A 97 14.11 1.43 -3.85
CA ILE A 97 14.43 0.74 -5.10
C ILE A 97 14.73 -0.72 -4.74
N PHE A 98 13.99 -1.65 -5.34
CA PHE A 98 14.17 -3.09 -5.15
C PHE A 98 14.02 -3.79 -6.51
N PRO A 99 14.65 -4.97 -6.70
CA PRO A 99 14.50 -5.74 -7.93
C PRO A 99 13.04 -6.17 -8.10
N GLU A 100 12.54 -6.21 -9.32
CA GLU A 100 11.23 -6.81 -9.58
C GLU A 100 11.23 -8.26 -9.08
N PRO A 101 10.18 -8.70 -8.36
CA PRO A 101 10.11 -10.07 -7.89
C PRO A 101 10.23 -11.02 -9.07
N GLU A 102 11.07 -12.04 -8.93
CA GLU A 102 11.35 -13.02 -9.98
C GLU A 102 10.02 -13.65 -10.42
N TRP A 103 9.54 -13.30 -11.61
CA TRP A 103 8.33 -13.86 -12.19
C TRP A 103 8.53 -15.34 -12.45
N MET A 104 8.07 -16.19 -11.53
CA MET A 104 7.99 -17.63 -11.77
C MET A 104 6.84 -17.98 -12.73
N ASP A 105 5.94 -17.04 -13.03
CA ASP A 105 4.93 -17.15 -14.09
C ASP A 105 4.79 -15.82 -14.85
N ALA A 106 5.74 -15.51 -15.74
CA ALA A 106 5.36 -14.69 -16.90
C ALA A 106 4.22 -15.46 -17.57
N PRO A 107 3.03 -14.88 -17.83
CA PRO A 107 2.05 -15.58 -18.63
C PRO A 107 2.76 -15.86 -19.94
N LEU A 108 3.12 -17.14 -20.16
CA LEU A 108 3.60 -17.60 -21.44
C LEU A 108 2.56 -17.05 -22.39
N ALA A 109 2.99 -16.11 -23.24
CA ALA A 109 2.12 -15.57 -24.25
C ALA A 109 1.66 -16.81 -25.01
N SER A 110 0.46 -17.31 -24.69
CA SER A 110 -0.19 -18.34 -25.46
C SER A 110 -0.64 -17.59 -26.70
N GLY A 111 0.34 -17.26 -27.54
CA GLY A 111 0.15 -16.91 -28.91
C GLY A 111 -0.56 -18.12 -29.48
N LYS A 112 -1.89 -18.06 -29.46
CA LYS A 112 -2.73 -18.87 -30.32
C LYS A 112 -2.39 -18.38 -31.73
N PHE A 113 -1.25 -18.81 -32.24
CA PHE A 113 -0.88 -18.64 -33.63
C PHE A 113 -1.90 -19.47 -34.40
N GLY A 114 -2.95 -18.79 -34.84
CA GLY A 114 -3.91 -19.34 -35.78
C GLY A 114 -3.15 -19.71 -37.03
N SER A 115 -2.85 -20.99 -37.16
CA SER A 115 -2.54 -21.63 -38.43
C SER A 115 -3.72 -21.38 -39.38
N CYS A 116 -3.60 -20.41 -40.28
CA CYS A 116 -4.37 -20.38 -41.51
C CYS A 116 -3.47 -20.84 -42.65
N GLY A 117 -3.57 -22.13 -42.95
CA GLY A 117 -3.04 -22.71 -44.16
C GLY A 117 -3.86 -22.31 -45.38
N SER A 118 -3.13 -22.18 -46.48
CA SER A 118 -3.49 -22.55 -47.86
C SER A 118 -4.53 -21.74 -48.64
N SER A 119 -3.98 -21.17 -49.72
CA SER A 119 -4.55 -21.03 -51.08
C SER A 119 -5.68 -20.02 -51.30
N LYS A 120 -5.37 -18.96 -52.08
CA LYS A 120 -5.87 -18.82 -53.46
C LYS A 120 -5.27 -17.59 -54.17
N SER A 121 -4.59 -17.89 -55.27
CA SER A 121 -4.46 -17.16 -56.55
C SER A 121 -4.29 -15.65 -56.54
N CYS A 122 -3.09 -15.22 -56.90
CA CYS A 122 -2.81 -13.91 -57.49
C CYS A 122 -3.52 -13.85 -58.85
N ASP A 123 -4.52 -12.97 -59.02
CA ASP A 123 -5.03 -12.61 -60.35
C ASP A 123 -4.54 -11.20 -60.68
N SER A 124 -3.61 -11.13 -61.62
CA SER A 124 -3.06 -9.91 -62.17
C SER A 124 -4.03 -9.32 -63.21
N GLY A 125 -4.84 -8.35 -62.80
CA GLY A 125 -5.82 -7.68 -63.65
C GLY A 125 -5.64 -6.16 -63.71
N LYS A 126 -4.72 -5.71 -64.56
CA LYS A 126 -4.66 -4.44 -65.34
C LYS A 126 -5.20 -3.14 -64.72
N CYS A 127 -4.27 -2.19 -64.54
CA CYS A 127 -4.52 -0.77 -64.72
C CYS A 127 -4.02 -0.34 -66.12
N HIS A 128 -4.85 0.42 -66.84
CA HIS A 128 -4.68 1.02 -68.18
C HIS A 128 -4.77 0.11 -69.41
#